data_AF-F0YMR5-F1
#
_entry.id   AF-F0YMR5-F1
#
_cell.length_a   1.000
_cell.length_b   1.000
_cell.length_c   1.000
_cell.angle_alpha   90.00
_cell.angle_beta   90.00
_cell.angle_gamma   90.00
#
_symmetry.space_group_name_H-M   'P 1'
#
loop_
_entity.id
_entity.type
_entity.pdbx_description
1 polymer ?
#
loop_
_entity_poly.entity_id
_entity_poly.type
_entity_poly.pdbx_seq_one_letter_code
_entity_poly.pdbx_strand_id
1 'polypeptide(L)'
;LLRDLAGSHAICCKSGKDRTAMAVTLEQTRALSRDLRVFDERMLCKLLRAHGVRRRNLLLNTGQDKYAFNAVQVKSLPVCYRPPAGTY
;
A
#
# COMPACT_ATOMS: atom_id res chain seq x y z
N LEU A 1 -7.91 -7.08 14.59
CA LEU A 1 -7.52 -7.04 16.01
C LEU A 1 -7.42 -5.60 16.52
N LEU A 2 -6.37 -4.83 16.21
CA LEU A 2 -6.19 -3.48 16.77
C LEU A 2 -7.39 -2.54 16.54
N ARG A 3 -7.98 -2.54 15.34
CA ARG A 3 -9.19 -1.76 15.04
C ARG A 3 -10.41 -2.18 15.85
N ASP A 4 -10.55 -3.49 16.08
CA ASP A 4 -11.68 -4.05 16.83
C ASP A 4 -11.57 -3.68 18.32
N LEU A 5 -10.36 -3.37 18.78
CA LEU A 5 -10.05 -2.88 20.13
C LEU A 5 -10.06 -1.34 20.23
N ALA A 6 -10.53 -0.63 19.20
CA ALA A 6 -10.47 0.83 19.10
C ALA A 6 -9.05 1.43 19.30
N GLY A 7 -8.01 0.65 18.96
CA GLY A 7 -6.61 1.05 19.10
C GLY A 7 -6.05 1.75 17.86
N SER A 8 -5.13 2.69 18.10
CA SER A 8 -4.34 3.35 17.06
C SER A 8 -3.06 2.57 16.76
N HIS A 9 -2.63 2.55 15.50
CA HIS A 9 -1.36 1.94 15.11
C HIS A 9 -0.64 2.73 14.04
N ALA A 10 0.69 2.63 14.02
CA ALA A 10 1.55 3.22 13.01
C ALA A 10 2.19 2.13 12.16
N ILE A 11 2.26 2.35 10.85
CA ILE A 11 2.92 1.44 9.90
C ILE A 11 4.17 2.14 9.39
N CYS A 12 5.35 1.59 9.71
CA CYS A 12 6.62 2.17 9.34
C CYS A 12 7.56 1.13 8.71
N CYS A 13 8.51 1.62 7.92
CA CYS A 13 9.67 0.89 7.44
C CYS A 13 10.89 1.83 7.49
N LYS A 14 12.09 1.36 7.12
CA LYS A 14 13.33 2.17 7.15
C LYS A 14 13.17 3.57 6.55
N SER A 15 12.50 3.70 5.40
CA SER A 15 12.38 4.96 4.65
C SER A 15 10.96 5.52 4.58
N GLY A 16 9.98 4.83 5.17
CA GLY A 16 8.58 5.27 5.18
C GLY A 16 7.92 5.37 3.80
N LYS A 17 8.50 4.77 2.74
CA LYS A 17 8.02 4.90 1.34
C LYS A 17 7.38 3.61 0.83
N ASP A 18 8.16 2.73 0.22
CA ASP A 18 7.67 1.63 -0.63
C ASP A 18 6.93 0.55 0.17
N ARG A 19 7.63 -0.10 1.12
CA ARG A 19 7.03 -1.13 2.00
C ARG A 19 5.91 -0.56 2.88
N THR A 20 6.08 0.67 3.36
CA THR A 20 5.04 1.37 4.12
C THR A 20 3.80 1.60 3.26
N ALA A 21 3.96 2.03 2.00
CA ALA A 21 2.83 2.22 1.09
C ALA A 21 2.08 0.90 0.84
N MET A 22 2.78 -0.22 0.68
CA MET A 22 2.13 -1.52 0.49
C MET A 22 1.25 -1.90 1.70
N ALA A 23 1.75 -1.69 2.91
CA ALA A 23 1.02 -2.00 4.13
C ALA A 23 -0.11 -1.01 4.44
N VAL A 24 0.13 0.30 4.31
CA VAL A 24 -0.88 1.34 4.52
C VAL A 24 -2.06 1.17 3.57
N THR A 25 -1.79 0.94 2.28
CA THR A 25 -2.87 0.76 1.29
C THR A 25 -3.67 -0.52 1.53
N LEU A 26 -3.04 -1.61 1.97
CA LEU A 26 -3.75 -2.84 2.33
C LEU A 26 -4.67 -2.62 3.54
N GLU A 27 -4.17 -1.92 4.55
CA GLU A 27 -4.93 -1.62 5.75
C GLU A 27 -6.08 -0.63 5.50
N GLN A 28 -5.85 0.37 4.64
CA GLN A 28 -6.90 1.27 4.15
C GLN A 28 -7.99 0.53 3.38
N THR A 29 -7.61 -0.36 2.47
CA THR A 29 -8.58 -1.19 1.74
C THR A 29 -9.44 -2.01 2.69
N ARG A 30 -8.84 -2.67 3.69
CA ARG A 30 -9.61 -3.46 4.68
C ARG A 30 -10.61 -2.61 5.46
N ALA A 31 -10.20 -1.41 5.87
CA ALA A 31 -11.10 -0.48 6.54
C ALA A 31 -12.26 -0.07 5.62
N LEU A 32 -11.97 0.39 4.41
CA LEU A 32 -12.98 0.79 3.43
C LEU A 32 -13.92 -0.36 3.07
N SER A 33 -13.42 -1.59 2.96
CA SER A 33 -14.23 -2.74 2.60
C SER A 33 -15.18 -3.14 3.72
N ARG A 34 -14.75 -3.00 4.98
CA ARG A 34 -15.61 -3.18 6.17
C ARG A 34 -16.68 -2.09 6.27
N ASP A 35 -16.30 -0.83 6.09
CA ASP A 35 -17.19 0.31 6.35
C ASP A 35 -18.16 0.59 5.18
N LEU A 36 -17.70 0.39 3.93
CA LEU A 36 -18.44 0.74 2.71
C LEU A 36 -18.87 -0.48 1.87
N ARG A 37 -18.59 -1.71 2.33
CA ARG A 37 -18.94 -2.97 1.63
C ARG A 37 -18.42 -3.04 0.18
N VAL A 38 -17.14 -2.72 0.00
CA VAL A 38 -16.48 -2.78 -1.31
C VAL A 38 -16.48 -4.21 -1.85
N PHE A 39 -16.94 -4.41 -3.08
CA PHE A 39 -17.05 -5.73 -3.71
C PHE A 39 -15.70 -6.33 -4.14
N ASP A 40 -14.72 -5.51 -4.56
CA ASP A 40 -13.39 -5.99 -4.96
C ASP A 40 -12.28 -5.25 -4.19
N GLU A 41 -11.93 -5.80 -3.03
CA GLU A 41 -10.85 -5.29 -2.19
C GLU A 41 -9.48 -5.31 -2.92
N ARG A 42 -9.24 -6.34 -3.75
CA ARG A 42 -7.95 -6.50 -4.43
C ARG A 42 -7.76 -5.42 -5.49
N MET A 43 -8.80 -5.13 -6.25
CA MET A 43 -8.80 -4.03 -7.22
C MET A 43 -8.65 -2.68 -6.52
N LEU A 44 -9.40 -2.44 -5.44
CA LEU A 44 -9.27 -1.20 -4.66
C LEU A 44 -7.84 -1.00 -4.14
N CYS A 45 -7.21 -2.04 -3.57
CA CYS A 45 -5.84 -1.95 -3.08
C CYS A 45 -4.85 -1.62 -4.21
N LYS A 46 -5.02 -2.25 -5.39
CA LYS A 46 -4.22 -1.92 -6.58
C LYS A 46 -4.40 -0.48 -7.02
N LEU A 47 -5.64 0.04 -7.03
CA LEU A 47 -5.92 1.44 -7.38
C LEU A 47 -5.27 2.42 -6.39
N LEU A 48 -5.37 2.17 -5.09
CA LEU A 48 -4.69 2.99 -4.07
C LEU A 48 -3.16 2.96 -4.22
N ARG A 49 -2.59 1.83 -4.64
CA ARG A 49 -1.15 1.71 -4.91
C ARG A 49 -0.73 2.35 -6.22
N ALA A 50 -1.58 2.38 -7.25
CA ALA A 50 -1.25 2.94 -8.55
C ALA A 50 -1.50 4.46 -8.62
N HIS A 51 -2.54 4.94 -7.94
CA HIS A 51 -3.05 6.31 -8.10
C HIS A 51 -3.37 7.01 -6.77
N GLY A 52 -3.25 6.32 -5.63
CA GLY A 52 -3.58 6.90 -4.32
C GLY A 52 -2.48 7.80 -3.75
N VAL A 53 -2.76 8.41 -2.59
CA VAL A 53 -1.90 9.41 -1.94
C VAL A 53 -0.47 8.95 -1.66
N ARG A 54 -0.26 7.64 -1.47
CA ARG A 54 1.08 7.07 -1.22
C ARG A 54 2.00 7.16 -2.45
N ARG A 55 1.45 7.32 -3.66
CA ARG A 55 2.20 7.64 -4.88
C ARG A 55 2.72 9.06 -4.87
N ARG A 56 1.87 10.02 -4.53
CA ARG A 56 2.30 11.42 -4.39
C ARG A 56 3.38 11.58 -3.31
N ASN A 57 3.27 10.85 -2.20
CA ASN A 57 4.28 10.84 -1.15
C ASN A 57 5.66 10.37 -1.67
N LEU A 58 5.68 9.35 -2.51
CA LEU A 58 6.90 8.86 -3.13
C LEU A 58 7.53 9.91 -4.05
N LEU A 59 6.73 10.52 -4.92
CA LEU A 59 7.18 11.59 -5.82
C LEU A 59 7.78 12.77 -5.06
N LEU A 60 7.12 13.25 -4.01
CA LEU A 60 7.61 14.37 -3.21
C LEU A 60 8.90 14.03 -2.44
N ASN A 61 9.09 12.76 -2.04
CA ASN A 61 10.26 12.34 -1.28
C ASN A 61 11.47 11.93 -2.11
N THR A 62 11.30 11.65 -3.40
CA THR A 62 12.35 11.03 -4.24
C THR A 62 12.51 11.68 -5.61
N GLY A 63 11.56 12.52 -6.02
CA GLY A 63 11.46 13.00 -7.40
C GLY A 63 11.00 11.94 -8.40
N GLN A 64 10.75 10.70 -7.95
CA GLN A 64 10.34 9.58 -8.80
C GLN A 64 8.90 9.18 -8.51
N ASP A 65 8.12 8.94 -9.56
CA ASP A 65 6.81 8.32 -9.44
C ASP A 65 6.91 6.81 -9.74
N LYS A 66 7.85 6.09 -9.13
CA LYS A 66 7.95 4.62 -9.19
C LYS A 66 8.55 4.07 -7.90
N TYR A 67 7.89 3.06 -7.32
CA TYR A 67 8.36 2.43 -6.10
C TYR A 67 9.75 1.83 -6.35
N ALA A 68 10.64 1.93 -5.39
CA ALA A 68 12.01 1.45 -5.54
C ALA A 68 12.13 -0.07 -5.31
N PHE A 69 11.36 -0.87 -6.06
CA PHE A 69 11.47 -2.32 -6.08
C PHE A 69 12.03 -2.79 -7.42
N ASN A 70 12.91 -3.79 -7.40
CA ASN A 70 13.24 -4.55 -8.61
C ASN A 70 12.35 -5.81 -8.73
N ALA A 71 12.40 -6.46 -9.90
CA ALA A 71 11.56 -7.64 -10.18
C ALA A 71 11.80 -8.80 -9.20
N VAL A 72 13.04 -9.00 -8.73
CA VAL A 72 13.38 -10.05 -7.76
C VAL A 72 12.76 -9.74 -6.40
N GLN A 73 12.86 -8.49 -5.94
CA GLN A 73 12.24 -8.02 -4.70
C GLN A 73 10.71 -8.17 -4.74
N VAL A 74 10.06 -7.86 -5.86
CA VAL A 74 8.60 -8.04 -5.97
C VAL A 74 8.21 -9.52 -5.90
N LYS A 75 9.01 -10.42 -6.48
CA LYS A 75 8.75 -11.86 -6.39
C LYS A 75 8.89 -12.39 -4.96
N SER A 76 9.79 -11.84 -4.15
CA SER A 76 9.97 -12.25 -2.75
C SER A 76 8.92 -11.67 -1.79
N LEU A 77 8.16 -10.65 -2.20
CA LEU A 77 7.05 -10.14 -1.40
C LEU A 77 5.86 -11.11 -1.40
N PRO A 78 5.14 -11.23 -0.27
CA PRO A 78 3.84 -11.90 -0.25
C PRO A 78 2.87 -11.25 -1.24
N VAL A 79 1.99 -12.03 -1.87
CA VAL A 79 1.11 -11.56 -2.95
C VAL A 79 0.31 -10.31 -2.56
N CYS A 80 -0.19 -10.24 -1.33
CA CYS A 80 -0.96 -9.10 -0.84
C CYS A 80 -0.13 -7.81 -0.71
N TYR A 81 1.20 -7.89 -0.65
CA TYR A 81 2.12 -6.73 -0.55
C TYR A 81 2.78 -6.37 -1.88
N ARG A 82 2.50 -7.10 -2.98
CA ARG A 82 3.12 -6.80 -4.27
C ARG A 82 2.55 -5.48 -4.85
N PRO A 83 3.41 -4.58 -5.32
CA PRO A 83 2.96 -3.41 -6.09
C PRO A 83 2.36 -3.86 -7.45
N PRO A 84 1.41 -3.09 -8.02
CA PRO A 84 0.93 -3.33 -9.39
C PRO A 84 2.05 -3.22 -10.43
N ALA A 85 1.95 -3.96 -11.53
CA ALA A 85 2.89 -3.85 -12.64
C ALA A 85 2.94 -2.41 -13.18
N GLY A 86 4.13 -1.95 -13.58
CA GLY A 86 4.35 -0.59 -14.07
C GLY A 86 4.50 0.49 -12.99
N THR A 87 4.28 0.15 -11.71
CA THR A 87 4.38 1.12 -10.60
C THR A 87 5.71 1.07 -9.85
N TYR A 88 6.58 0.11 -10.15
CA TYR A 88 7.90 -0.12 -9.57
C TYR A 88 8.96 -0.34 -10.65
#